data_AF-A0A966BHP5-F1
#
_entry.id   AF-A0A966BHP5-F1
#
_cell.length_a   1.000
_cell.length_b   1.000
_cell.length_c   1.000
_cell.angle_alpha   90.00
_cell.angle_beta   90.00
_cell.angle_gamma   90.00
#
_symmetry.space_group_name_H-M   'P 1'
#
loop_
_entity.id
_entity.type
_entity.pdbx_description
1 polymer ?
#
loop_
_entity_poly.entity_id
_entity_poly.type
_entity_poly.pdbx_seq_one_letter_code
_entity_poly.pdbx_strand_id
1 'polypeptide(L)'
;MMKSNLLWPAMRWPDGYEAEIETAGDDADCVFVKSPELVSDEQWSSCDAIISTADPISGDDFEKIGSTRILVTPKVGFDNIDLAAWGARGIPVCNV
;
A
#
# COMPACT_ATOMS: atom_id res chain seq x y z
N MET A 1 0.36 -20.86 -7.74
CA MET A 1 -0.16 -20.09 -6.59
C MET A 1 -0.77 -18.81 -7.14
N MET A 2 -1.73 -18.18 -6.46
CA MET A 2 -2.16 -16.82 -6.85
C MET A 2 -1.04 -15.85 -6.45
N LYS A 3 -0.71 -14.91 -7.35
CA LYS A 3 0.26 -13.86 -7.05
C LYS A 3 -0.33 -12.84 -6.07
N SER A 4 0.51 -12.23 -5.23
CA SER A 4 0.10 -11.14 -4.35
C SER A 4 0.03 -9.81 -5.10
N ASN A 5 -1.05 -9.08 -4.93
CA ASN A 5 -1.24 -7.75 -5.53
C ASN A 5 -0.74 -6.65 -4.57
N LEU A 6 0.36 -5.99 -4.95
CA LEU A 6 1.04 -4.98 -4.15
C LEU A 6 0.78 -3.58 -4.70
N LEU A 7 0.16 -2.71 -3.90
CA LEU A 7 -0.21 -1.36 -4.31
C LEU A 7 0.72 -0.31 -3.73
N TRP A 8 1.35 0.48 -4.60
CA TRP A 8 1.95 1.76 -4.29
C TRP A 8 1.00 2.88 -4.73
N PRO A 9 0.17 3.43 -3.81
CA PRO A 9 -0.82 4.44 -4.17
C PRO A 9 -0.19 5.80 -4.50
N ALA A 10 1.05 6.01 -4.06
CA ALA A 10 1.84 7.18 -4.39
C ALA A 10 3.33 6.81 -4.38
N MET A 11 3.95 6.82 -5.56
CA MET A 11 5.40 6.60 -5.64
C MET A 11 6.16 7.92 -5.52
N ARG A 12 7.18 7.93 -4.65
CA ARG A 12 8.07 9.08 -4.47
C ARG A 12 8.92 9.35 -5.71
N TRP A 13 9.29 8.29 -6.42
CA TRP A 13 10.10 8.36 -7.63
C TRP A 13 9.21 8.21 -8.86
N PRO A 14 9.40 9.06 -9.89
CA PRO A 14 8.49 9.07 -11.04
C PRO A 14 8.67 7.84 -11.94
N ASP A 15 9.87 7.28 -12.04
CA ASP A 15 10.21 6.26 -13.04
C ASP A 15 11.14 5.17 -12.47
N GLY A 16 11.27 4.08 -13.22
CA GLY A 16 12.19 2.97 -12.97
C GLY A 16 11.52 1.78 -12.30
N TYR A 17 11.09 1.94 -11.05
CA TYR A 17 10.47 0.89 -10.21
C TYR A 17 11.24 -0.46 -10.18
N GLU A 18 12.47 -0.54 -10.72
CA GLU A 18 13.16 -1.81 -10.91
C GLU A 18 13.48 -2.44 -9.56
N ALA A 19 13.87 -1.62 -8.57
CA ALA A 19 14.17 -2.08 -7.23
C ALA A 19 12.92 -2.67 -6.54
N GLU A 20 11.76 -2.01 -6.66
CA GLU A 20 10.50 -2.48 -6.11
C GLU A 20 10.04 -3.79 -6.77
N ILE A 21 10.13 -3.88 -8.11
CA ILE A 21 9.75 -5.07 -8.88
C ILE A 21 10.69 -6.23 -8.60
N GLU A 22 12.01 -6.00 -8.61
CA GLU A 22 13.02 -7.03 -8.33
C GLU A 22 12.87 -7.57 -6.90
N THR A 23 12.61 -6.69 -5.93
CA THR A 23 12.43 -7.08 -4.53
C THR A 23 11.12 -7.84 -4.30
N ALA A 24 10.04 -7.46 -5.00
CA ALA A 24 8.75 -8.14 -4.89
C ALA A 24 8.78 -9.56 -5.46
N GLY A 25 9.58 -9.79 -6.51
CA GLY A 25 9.79 -11.10 -7.13
C GLY A 25 8.60 -11.57 -7.98
N ASP A 26 8.73 -12.77 -8.55
CA ASP A 26 7.80 -13.29 -9.57
C ASP A 26 6.40 -13.64 -9.04
N ASP A 27 6.26 -13.84 -7.73
CA ASP A 27 5.01 -14.19 -7.06
C ASP A 27 4.16 -12.97 -6.68
N ALA A 28 4.55 -11.77 -7.12
CA ALA A 28 3.82 -10.54 -6.90
C ALA A 28 3.50 -9.82 -8.23
N ASP A 29 2.36 -9.13 -8.23
CA ASP A 29 2.02 -8.13 -9.23
C ASP A 29 2.10 -6.75 -8.56
N CYS A 30 2.94 -5.86 -9.11
CA CYS A 30 3.16 -4.52 -8.57
C CYS A 30 2.32 -3.49 -9.31
N VAL A 31 1.51 -2.74 -8.56
CA VAL A 31 0.67 -1.65 -9.07
C VAL A 31 1.20 -0.33 -8.55
N PHE A 32 1.68 0.51 -9.48
CA PHE A 32 2.21 1.84 -9.16
C PHE A 32 1.25 2.92 -9.63
N VAL A 33 0.88 3.82 -8.71
CA VAL A 33 0.00 4.96 -8.98
C VAL A 33 0.70 6.24 -8.55
N LYS A 34 0.47 7.31 -9.31
CA LYS A 34 1.15 8.60 -9.11
C LYS A 34 0.71 9.31 -7.83
N SER A 35 -0.55 9.14 -7.43
CA SER A 35 -1.15 9.76 -6.25
C SER A 35 -2.39 8.99 -5.81
N PRO A 36 -2.76 9.02 -4.51
CA PRO A 36 -3.88 8.22 -3.99
C PRO A 36 -5.21 8.52 -4.70
N GLU A 37 -5.42 9.78 -5.07
CA GLU A 37 -6.58 10.28 -5.83
C GLU A 37 -6.84 9.54 -7.17
N LEU A 38 -5.82 8.90 -7.72
CA LEU A 38 -5.87 8.19 -9.01
C LEU A 38 -6.01 6.68 -8.84
N VAL A 39 -5.99 6.18 -7.60
CA VAL A 39 -6.19 4.77 -7.30
C VAL A 39 -7.67 4.45 -7.47
N SER A 40 -7.98 3.42 -8.26
CA SER A 40 -9.36 3.00 -8.46
C SER A 40 -9.90 2.25 -7.24
N ASP A 41 -11.23 2.24 -7.08
CA ASP A 41 -11.90 1.45 -6.03
C ASP A 41 -11.58 -0.05 -6.15
N GLU A 42 -11.39 -0.56 -7.37
CA GLU A 42 -10.95 -1.94 -7.61
C GLU A 42 -9.52 -2.17 -7.09
N GLN A 43 -8.59 -1.25 -7.32
CA GLN A 43 -7.23 -1.36 -6.79
C GLN A 43 -7.22 -1.33 -5.26
N TRP A 44 -8.01 -0.45 -4.64
CA TRP A 44 -8.15 -0.41 -3.18
C TRP A 44 -8.76 -1.70 -2.60
N SER A 45 -9.83 -2.19 -3.21
CA SER A 45 -10.56 -3.35 -2.68
C SER A 45 -9.83 -4.69 -2.89
N SER A 46 -9.02 -4.80 -3.95
CA SER A 46 -8.37 -6.06 -4.35
C SER A 46 -6.89 -6.18 -3.95
N CYS A 47 -6.22 -5.10 -3.52
CA CYS A 47 -4.80 -5.20 -3.15
C CYS A 47 -4.59 -5.99 -1.85
N ASP A 48 -3.59 -6.86 -1.85
CA ASP A 48 -3.20 -7.67 -0.69
C ASP A 48 -2.32 -6.89 0.28
N ALA A 49 -1.54 -5.93 -0.23
CA ALA A 49 -0.66 -5.09 0.56
C ALA A 49 -0.61 -3.67 0.00
N ILE A 50 -0.47 -2.69 0.89
CA ILE A 50 -0.24 -1.29 0.55
C ILE A 50 1.16 -0.91 0.99
N ILE A 51 1.91 -0.25 0.10
CA ILE A 51 3.23 0.30 0.40
C ILE A 51 3.15 1.82 0.23
N SER A 52 3.17 2.56 1.34
CA SER A 52 2.92 4.01 1.31
C SER A 52 3.76 4.78 2.33
N THR A 53 4.19 5.98 1.95
CA THR A 53 4.88 6.93 2.86
C THR A 53 3.91 7.84 3.61
N ALA A 54 2.70 8.02 3.07
CA ALA A 54 1.59 8.71 3.71
C ALA A 54 0.57 7.69 4.22
N ASP A 55 -0.24 8.07 5.20
CA ASP A 55 -1.35 7.22 5.61
C ASP A 55 -2.47 7.30 4.56
N PRO A 56 -2.86 6.20 3.90
CA PRO A 56 -3.97 6.25 2.95
C PRO A 56 -5.32 6.39 3.65
N ILE A 57 -5.40 6.34 4.99
CA ILE A 57 -6.67 6.54 5.70
C ILE A 57 -7.17 7.98 5.70
N SER A 58 -6.33 8.97 5.37
CA SER A 58 -6.67 10.38 5.58
C SER A 58 -7.76 10.91 4.64
N GLY A 59 -8.43 10.04 3.89
CA GLY A 59 -9.56 10.33 3.01
C GLY A 59 -10.54 9.15 2.86
N ASP A 60 -11.50 9.29 1.94
CA ASP A 60 -12.59 8.32 1.70
C ASP A 60 -12.10 6.93 1.23
N ASP A 61 -10.83 6.80 0.86
CA ASP A 61 -10.23 5.57 0.35
C ASP A 61 -10.11 4.46 1.40
N PHE A 62 -10.09 4.81 2.69
CA PHE A 62 -10.01 3.81 3.75
C PHE A 62 -11.20 2.84 3.69
N GLU A 63 -12.40 3.30 3.39
CA GLU A 63 -13.59 2.45 3.33
C GLU A 63 -13.56 1.47 2.15
N LYS A 64 -12.75 1.76 1.13
CA LYS A 64 -12.61 0.94 -0.08
C LYS A 64 -11.64 -0.22 0.10
N ILE A 65 -10.79 -0.18 1.12
CA ILE A 65 -9.82 -1.23 1.44
C ILE A 65 -10.56 -2.51 1.85
N GLY A 66 -10.40 -3.56 1.05
CA GLY A 66 -11.09 -4.84 1.22
C GLY A 66 -10.14 -5.97 1.61
N SER A 67 -9.27 -6.37 0.67
CA SER A 67 -8.45 -7.58 0.78
C SER A 67 -7.10 -7.36 1.47
N THR A 68 -6.77 -6.13 1.84
CA THR A 68 -5.44 -5.77 2.35
C THR A 68 -5.14 -6.44 3.68
N ARG A 69 -3.94 -7.01 3.77
CA ARG A 69 -3.44 -7.77 4.93
C ARG A 69 -2.26 -7.12 5.62
N ILE A 70 -1.64 -6.10 5.02
CA ILE A 70 -0.53 -5.35 5.61
C ILE A 70 -0.40 -3.96 4.97
N LEU A 71 -0.08 -2.97 5.80
CA LEU A 71 0.47 -1.68 5.36
C LEU A 71 1.98 -1.69 5.65
N VAL A 72 2.79 -1.39 4.64
CA VAL A 72 4.24 -1.18 4.77
C VAL A 72 4.56 0.27 4.51
N THR A 73 5.40 0.86 5.35
CA THR A 73 5.89 2.23 5.16
C THR A 73 7.42 2.26 5.13
N PRO A 74 8.05 2.72 4.03
CA PRO A 74 9.51 2.68 3.89
C PRO A 74 10.18 3.87 4.58
N LYS A 75 9.93 4.00 5.89
CA LYS A 75 10.43 5.10 6.74
C LYS A 75 10.44 4.72 8.21
N VAL A 76 11.31 5.37 8.98
CA VAL A 76 11.43 5.16 10.43
C VAL A 76 10.23 5.76 11.16
N GLY A 77 9.89 7.02 10.86
CA GLY A 77 8.80 7.74 11.52
C GLY A 77 7.43 7.36 10.96
N PHE A 78 6.50 7.01 11.85
CA PHE A 78 5.12 6.64 11.54
C PHE A 78 4.10 7.54 12.25
N ASP A 79 4.52 8.74 12.69
CA ASP A 79 3.68 9.67 13.46
C ASP A 79 2.42 10.14 12.70
N ASN A 80 2.43 10.01 11.37
CA ASN A 80 1.30 10.33 10.51
C ASN A 80 0.43 9.11 10.17
N ILE A 81 0.74 7.91 10.68
CA ILE A 81 -0.04 6.69 10.46
C ILE A 81 -0.92 6.41 11.69
N ASP A 82 -2.23 6.30 11.52
CA ASP A 82 -3.16 5.92 12.60
C ASP A 82 -3.12 4.41 12.83
N LEU A 83 -2.14 3.99 13.63
CA LEU A 83 -1.96 2.60 14.03
C LEU A 83 -3.20 2.02 14.72
N ALA A 84 -4.02 2.84 15.39
CA ALA A 84 -5.22 2.37 16.07
C ALA A 84 -6.31 2.01 15.05
N ALA A 85 -6.49 2.81 13.99
CA ALA A 85 -7.44 2.53 12.91
C ALA A 85 -7.06 1.25 12.14
N TRP A 86 -5.78 1.08 11.78
CA TRP A 86 -5.29 -0.15 11.14
C TRP A 86 -5.42 -1.37 12.04
N GLY A 87 -5.04 -1.23 13.32
CA GLY A 87 -5.18 -2.28 14.32
C GLY A 87 -6.63 -2.71 14.56
N ALA A 88 -7.58 -1.77 14.56
CA ALA A 88 -9.00 -2.06 14.69
C ALA A 88 -9.56 -2.91 13.53
N ARG A 89 -8.93 -2.85 12.35
CA ARG A 89 -9.22 -3.71 11.19
C ARG A 89 -8.44 -5.02 11.17
N GLY A 90 -7.57 -5.25 12.15
CA GLY A 90 -6.71 -6.42 12.18
C GLY A 90 -5.62 -6.41 11.11
N ILE A 91 -5.29 -5.23 10.56
CA ILE A 91 -4.27 -5.08 9.53
C ILE A 91 -2.97 -4.59 10.21
N PRO A 92 -1.90 -5.39 10.23
CA PRO A 92 -0.61 -4.96 10.76
C PRO A 92 0.01 -3.83 9.92
N VAL A 93 0.77 -2.96 10.60
CA VAL A 93 1.60 -1.92 10.00
C VAL A 93 3.07 -2.25 10.24
N CYS A 94 3.89 -2.18 9.19
CA CYS A 94 5.33 -2.43 9.22
C CYS A 94 6.08 -1.17 8.77
N ASN A 95 7.14 -0.78 9.47
CA ASN A 95 8.02 0.33 9.14
C ASN A 95 9.49 -0.14 9.04
N VAL A 96 10.38 0.74 8.58
CA VAL A 96 11.84 0.47 8.43
C VAL A 96 12.65 1.50 9.18
#